data_AF-A0A958AP17-F1
#
_entry.id   AF-A0A958AP17-F1
#
_cell.length_a   1.000
_cell.length_b   1.000
_cell.length_c   1.000
_cell.angle_alpha   90.00
_cell.angle_beta   90.00
_cell.angle_gamma   90.00
#
_symmetry.space_group_name_H-M   'P 1'
#
loop_
_entity.id
_entity.type
_entity.pdbx_description
1 polymer ?
#
loop_
_entity_poly.entity_id
_entity_poly.type
_entity_poly.pdbx_seq_one_letter_code
_entity_poly.pdbx_strand_id
1 'polypeptide(L)'
;MTRIQKIVIIALAGVALLILGGLVCSAAFFFLGSSRQPDGRAQAVAQPIPAPPSSVEPATPTPALTPIPEPSPTPEASTTPEPTPTATLVVTVTVPASPTPTRAHCEDTINNFEASGVISNEEVKAYLRRTLPHEHLDNCREIRYVPLAAAAHGTAISGSFIPVYREIFVYSHPASLNGVDDLLDTLVHEVGHNVHYNIRRDNFDLDVTWSALHQASFKSAQETGLGFVSTYAQTNKFEDFAETYMAYVRYPDVLKTYNFDKYSFMKDEVFNGFEYAP
;
A
#
# COMPACT_ATOMS: atom_id res chain seq x y z
N MET A 1 -11.88 -27.78 -35.71
CA MET A 1 -11.50 -26.45 -35.20
C MET A 1 -10.22 -26.00 -35.86
N THR A 2 -10.24 -24.88 -36.57
CA THR A 2 -9.06 -24.33 -37.24
C THR A 2 -8.09 -23.72 -36.21
N ARG A 3 -6.80 -23.64 -36.55
CA ARG A 3 -5.74 -23.08 -35.68
C ARG A 3 -6.07 -21.68 -35.14
N ILE A 4 -6.84 -20.89 -35.90
CA ILE A 4 -7.29 -19.54 -35.54
C ILE A 4 -8.32 -19.57 -34.41
N GLN A 5 -9.24 -20.55 -34.39
CA GLN A 5 -10.24 -20.67 -33.31
C GLN A 5 -9.62 -21.02 -31.96
N LYS A 6 -8.48 -21.75 -31.94
CA LYS A 6 -7.77 -22.05 -30.69
C LYS A 6 -7.07 -20.82 -30.07
N ILE A 7 -6.59 -19.90 -30.89
CA ILE A 7 -5.89 -18.68 -30.42
C ILE A 7 -6.89 -17.70 -29.80
N VAL A 8 -8.08 -17.54 -30.38
CA VAL A 8 -9.13 -16.65 -29.84
C VAL A 8 -9.67 -17.16 -28.50
N ILE A 9 -9.81 -18.48 -28.33
CA ILE A 9 -10.30 -19.07 -27.06
C ILE A 9 -9.26 -18.91 -25.94
N ILE A 10 -7.96 -19.03 -26.24
CA ILE A 10 -6.89 -18.84 -25.24
C ILE A 10 -6.79 -17.36 -24.83
N ALA A 11 -6.96 -16.42 -25.77
CA ALA A 11 -6.95 -14.99 -25.47
C ALA A 11 -8.14 -14.57 -24.58
N LEU A 12 -9.35 -15.12 -24.83
CA LEU A 12 -10.53 -14.82 -24.01
C LEU A 12 -10.47 -15.45 -22.61
N ALA A 13 -9.89 -16.65 -22.48
CA ALA A 13 -9.68 -17.28 -21.17
C ALA A 13 -8.63 -16.54 -20.31
N GLY A 14 -7.59 -15.97 -20.94
CA GLY A 14 -6.56 -15.18 -20.25
C GLY A 14 -7.08 -13.87 -19.67
N VAL A 15 -8.01 -13.20 -20.35
CA VAL A 15 -8.63 -11.95 -19.87
C VAL A 15 -9.61 -12.21 -18.72
N ALA A 16 -10.36 -13.32 -18.75
CA ALA A 16 -11.25 -13.70 -17.66
C ALA A 16 -10.50 -14.08 -16.36
N LEU A 17 -9.30 -14.67 -16.47
CA LEU A 17 -8.50 -15.07 -15.30
C LEU A 17 -7.80 -13.87 -14.61
N LEU A 18 -7.48 -12.81 -15.36
CA LEU A 18 -6.93 -11.56 -14.82
C LEU A 18 -7.95 -10.75 -14.02
N ILE A 19 -9.24 -10.85 -14.34
CA ILE A 19 -10.32 -10.18 -13.59
C ILE A 19 -10.59 -10.87 -12.24
N LEU A 20 -10.39 -12.19 -12.14
CA LEU A 20 -10.53 -12.89 -10.86
C LEU A 20 -9.31 -12.76 -9.94
N GLY A 21 -8.10 -12.59 -10.49
CA GLY A 21 -6.87 -12.45 -9.69
C GLY A 21 -6.72 -11.11 -8.96
N GLY A 22 -7.35 -10.04 -9.47
CA GLY A 22 -7.41 -8.73 -8.82
C GLY A 22 -8.51 -8.59 -7.76
N LEU A 23 -9.35 -9.62 -7.57
CA LEU A 23 -10.59 -9.53 -6.81
C LEU A 23 -10.45 -9.90 -5.30
N VAL A 24 -9.24 -10.16 -4.81
CA VAL A 24 -9.04 -10.74 -3.46
C VAL A 24 -8.81 -9.68 -2.36
N CYS A 25 -8.68 -8.39 -2.67
CA CYS A 25 -8.40 -7.36 -1.64
C CYS A 25 -9.63 -6.60 -1.08
N SER A 26 -10.84 -6.77 -1.63
CA SER A 26 -11.94 -5.83 -1.37
C SER A 26 -12.99 -6.27 -0.35
N ALA A 27 -12.72 -7.24 0.54
CA ALA A 27 -13.76 -7.74 1.45
C ALA A 27 -13.26 -8.06 2.86
N ALA A 28 -12.50 -7.16 3.49
CA ALA A 28 -12.26 -7.23 4.92
C ALA A 28 -12.39 -5.86 5.60
N PHE A 29 -13.24 -5.84 6.64
CA PHE A 29 -13.49 -4.83 7.68
C PHE A 29 -14.63 -3.82 7.44
N PHE A 30 -15.71 -3.79 8.23
CA PHE A 30 -15.97 -3.71 9.69
C PHE A 30 -15.72 -2.33 10.33
N PHE A 31 -16.82 -1.80 10.87
CA PHE A 31 -17.01 -0.66 11.78
C PHE A 31 -15.76 -0.13 12.53
N LEU A 32 -15.24 0.99 12.05
CA LEU A 32 -14.82 2.10 12.92
C LEU A 32 -15.73 3.29 12.62
N GLY A 33 -17.00 3.14 12.99
CA GLY A 33 -17.86 4.30 13.24
C GLY A 33 -17.33 5.05 14.45
N SER A 34 -16.27 5.84 14.27
CA SER A 34 -16.01 6.97 15.16
C SER A 34 -17.16 7.94 14.92
N SER A 35 -18.15 7.91 15.82
CA SER A 35 -19.19 8.93 15.81
C SER A 35 -18.50 10.28 16.06
N ARG A 36 -18.25 11.03 14.99
CA ARG A 36 -17.96 12.46 15.10
C ARG A 36 -19.22 13.12 15.68
N GLN A 37 -19.28 13.23 17.00
CA GLN A 37 -20.12 14.26 17.63
C GLN A 37 -19.49 15.61 17.29
N PRO A 38 -20.21 16.54 16.65
CA PRO A 38 -19.74 17.91 16.52
C PRO A 38 -19.87 18.61 17.87
N ASP A 39 -18.84 19.38 18.21
CA ASP A 39 -18.79 20.39 19.27
C ASP A 39 -19.05 19.93 20.72
N GLY A 40 -17.96 19.56 21.39
CA GLY A 40 -17.93 19.31 22.82
C GLY A 40 -16.53 19.46 23.41
N ARG A 41 -16.22 20.68 23.85
CA ARG A 41 -15.10 21.08 24.72
C ARG A 41 -14.59 19.92 25.59
N ALA A 42 -13.37 19.44 25.31
CA ALA A 42 -12.75 18.34 26.04
C ALA A 42 -12.63 18.67 27.55
N GLN A 43 -13.49 18.08 28.36
CA GLN A 43 -13.23 17.91 29.79
C GLN A 43 -12.46 16.59 29.96
N ALA A 44 -11.21 16.70 30.40
CA ALA A 44 -10.42 15.57 30.83
C ALA A 44 -11.07 14.96 32.08
N VAL A 45 -11.91 13.94 31.88
CA VAL A 45 -12.36 13.06 32.96
C VAL A 45 -11.24 12.06 33.18
N ALA A 46 -10.47 12.27 34.26
CA ALA A 46 -9.48 11.31 34.72
C ALA A 46 -10.17 9.97 35.02
N GLN A 47 -9.83 8.95 34.24
CA GLN A 47 -10.26 7.59 34.56
C GLN A 47 -9.45 7.06 35.75
N PRO A 48 -10.07 6.31 36.67
CA PRO A 48 -9.38 5.72 37.81
C PRO A 48 -8.36 4.68 37.33
N ILE A 49 -7.16 4.79 37.87
CA ILE A 49 -6.05 3.85 37.66
C ILE A 49 -6.51 2.45 38.14
N PRO A 50 -6.45 1.41 37.30
CA PRO A 50 -6.78 0.05 37.74
C PRO A 50 -5.76 -0.43 38.78
N ALA A 51 -6.28 -1.09 39.82
CA ALA A 51 -5.47 -1.67 40.88
C ALA A 51 -4.47 -2.71 40.34
N PRO A 52 -3.26 -2.80 40.91
CA PRO A 52 -2.25 -3.76 40.48
C PRO A 52 -2.76 -5.20 40.70
N PRO A 53 -2.49 -6.14 39.77
CA PRO A 53 -2.85 -7.53 39.95
C PRO A 53 -2.03 -8.13 41.09
N SER A 54 -2.72 -8.53 42.16
CA SER A 54 -2.20 -9.47 43.16
C SER A 54 -2.15 -10.85 42.54
N SER A 55 -0.94 -11.41 42.42
CA SER A 55 -0.56 -12.83 42.68
C SER A 55 0.59 -13.21 41.77
N VAL A 56 1.78 -13.35 42.37
CA VAL A 56 2.96 -13.96 41.76
C VAL A 56 2.75 -15.47 41.76
N GLU A 57 2.51 -16.07 40.60
CA GLU A 57 2.61 -17.52 40.44
C GLU A 57 4.09 -17.96 40.53
N PRO A 58 4.38 -19.11 41.17
CA PRO A 58 5.73 -19.63 41.27
C PRO A 58 6.26 -20.09 39.90
N ALA A 59 7.48 -19.65 39.57
CA ALA A 59 8.16 -19.98 38.33
C ALA A 59 8.38 -21.49 38.18
N THR A 60 7.87 -22.05 37.07
CA THR A 60 8.15 -23.40 36.61
C THR A 60 9.64 -23.55 36.26
N PRO A 61 10.35 -24.60 36.72
CA PRO A 61 11.78 -24.77 36.44
C PRO A 61 12.04 -24.97 34.94
N THR A 62 12.95 -24.15 34.41
CA THR A 62 13.46 -24.25 33.04
C THR A 62 14.26 -25.55 32.85
N PRO A 63 13.95 -26.37 31.82
CA PRO A 63 14.72 -27.58 31.55
C PRO A 63 16.16 -27.22 31.11
N ALA A 64 17.12 -27.98 31.63
CA ALA A 64 18.54 -27.84 31.32
C ALA A 64 18.80 -28.12 29.83
N LEU A 65 19.55 -27.23 29.18
CA LEU A 65 19.91 -27.34 27.78
C LEU A 65 20.91 -28.50 27.57
N THR A 66 20.53 -29.41 26.68
CA THR A 66 21.38 -30.50 26.19
C THR A 66 22.55 -29.92 25.38
N PRO A 67 23.80 -30.40 25.55
CA PRO A 67 24.94 -29.91 24.80
C PRO A 67 24.78 -30.14 23.30
N ILE A 68 25.04 -29.09 22.52
CA ILE A 68 25.05 -29.10 21.06
C ILE A 68 26.31 -29.85 20.58
N PRO A 69 26.20 -30.87 19.71
CA PRO A 69 27.34 -31.58 19.17
C PRO A 69 28.22 -30.67 18.30
N GLU A 70 29.53 -30.84 18.45
CA GLU A 70 30.58 -30.11 17.75
C GLU A 70 30.52 -30.38 16.22
N PRO A 71 30.63 -29.34 15.37
CA PRO A 71 30.52 -29.52 13.92
C PRO A 71 31.72 -30.29 13.35
N SER A 72 31.39 -31.25 12.48
CA SER A 72 32.34 -32.09 11.74
C SER A 72 33.16 -31.26 10.73
N PRO A 73 34.45 -31.57 10.49
CA PRO A 73 35.30 -30.79 9.59
C PRO A 73 34.78 -30.82 8.15
N THR A 74 34.78 -29.62 7.53
CA THR A 74 34.42 -29.40 6.13
C THR A 74 35.45 -30.04 5.19
N PRO A 75 35.03 -30.83 4.19
CA PRO A 75 35.96 -31.41 3.21
C PRO A 75 36.56 -30.33 2.29
N GLU A 76 37.87 -30.44 2.05
CA GLU A 76 38.62 -29.59 1.11
C GLU A 76 38.04 -29.66 -0.30
N ALA A 77 37.89 -28.49 -0.91
CA ALA A 77 37.37 -28.34 -2.26
C ALA A 77 38.38 -28.87 -3.29
N SER A 78 37.92 -29.85 -4.08
CA SER A 78 38.63 -30.36 -5.25
C SER A 78 38.64 -29.30 -6.36
N THR A 79 39.83 -28.94 -6.83
CA THR A 79 40.05 -27.98 -7.92
C THR A 79 39.52 -28.56 -9.24
N THR A 80 38.39 -28.02 -9.70
CA THR A 80 37.80 -28.33 -11.01
C THR A 80 38.59 -27.62 -12.12
N PRO A 81 38.95 -28.28 -13.22
CA PRO A 81 39.71 -27.66 -14.31
C PRO A 81 38.92 -26.56 -15.02
N GLU A 82 39.65 -25.52 -15.39
CA GLU A 82 39.20 -24.32 -16.10
C GLU A 82 38.60 -24.67 -17.47
N PRO A 83 37.35 -24.26 -17.78
CA PRO A 83 36.73 -24.57 -19.07
C PRO A 83 37.34 -23.74 -20.20
N THR A 84 37.71 -24.42 -21.29
CA THR A 84 38.16 -23.82 -22.54
C THR A 84 37.14 -22.82 -23.10
N PRO A 85 37.55 -21.59 -23.48
CA PRO A 85 36.64 -20.58 -23.99
C PRO A 85 35.98 -21.02 -25.31
N THR A 86 34.66 -21.20 -25.28
CA THR A 86 33.85 -21.41 -26.48
C THR A 86 33.57 -20.05 -27.12
N ALA A 87 33.95 -19.89 -28.39
CA ALA A 87 33.68 -18.70 -29.18
C ALA A 87 32.16 -18.44 -29.22
N THR A 88 31.73 -17.40 -28.50
CA THR A 88 30.32 -16.98 -28.45
C THR A 88 30.05 -16.08 -29.64
N LEU A 89 29.16 -16.51 -30.51
CA LEU A 89 28.71 -15.73 -31.66
C LEU A 89 27.77 -14.62 -31.14
N VAL A 90 28.28 -13.39 -31.09
CA VAL A 90 27.52 -12.22 -30.64
C VAL A 90 26.54 -11.83 -31.75
N VAL A 91 25.31 -12.35 -31.68
CA VAL A 91 24.21 -11.86 -32.50
C VAL A 91 23.74 -10.55 -31.88
N THR A 92 24.14 -9.42 -32.48
CA THR A 92 23.65 -8.09 -32.10
C THR A 92 22.20 -7.97 -32.57
N VAL A 93 21.26 -8.33 -31.72
CA VAL A 93 19.84 -8.02 -31.95
C VAL A 93 19.65 -6.53 -31.67
N THR A 94 19.54 -5.73 -32.71
CA THR A 94 19.15 -4.33 -32.60
C THR A 94 17.67 -4.28 -32.21
N VAL A 95 17.40 -4.31 -30.90
CA VAL A 95 16.06 -4.07 -30.38
C VAL A 95 15.72 -2.62 -30.71
N PRO A 96 14.65 -2.33 -31.47
CA PRO A 96 14.23 -0.96 -31.72
C PRO A 96 14.03 -0.28 -30.37
N ALA A 97 14.57 0.92 -30.22
CA ALA A 97 14.43 1.71 -29.01
C ALA A 97 12.94 1.78 -28.65
N SER A 98 12.58 1.17 -27.52
CA SER A 98 11.22 1.28 -26.99
C SER A 98 10.93 2.77 -26.87
N PRO A 99 9.82 3.29 -27.44
CA PRO A 99 9.51 4.70 -27.35
C PRO A 99 9.61 5.10 -25.88
N THR A 100 10.40 6.13 -25.58
CA THR A 100 10.53 6.65 -24.22
C THR A 100 9.11 6.95 -23.78
N PRO A 101 8.54 6.20 -22.81
CA PRO A 101 7.17 6.43 -22.41
C PRO A 101 7.13 7.86 -21.89
N THR A 102 6.39 8.73 -22.59
CA THR A 102 6.02 10.03 -22.05
C THR A 102 5.42 9.72 -20.69
N ARG A 103 6.08 10.19 -19.62
CA ARG A 103 5.76 9.82 -18.24
C ARG A 103 4.29 10.20 -18.03
N ALA A 104 3.41 9.20 -18.06
CA ALA A 104 1.98 9.45 -17.93
C ALA A 104 1.75 10.08 -16.56
N HIS A 105 0.96 11.14 -16.53
CA HIS A 105 0.68 11.92 -15.35
C HIS A 105 -0.83 12.03 -15.18
N CYS A 106 -1.39 11.31 -14.21
CA CYS A 106 -2.83 11.11 -14.17
C CYS A 106 -3.62 12.33 -13.70
N GLU A 107 -2.93 13.37 -13.22
CA GLU A 107 -3.55 14.67 -12.97
C GLU A 107 -4.23 15.26 -14.22
N ASP A 108 -3.69 14.99 -15.40
CA ASP A 108 -4.28 15.45 -16.67
C ASP A 108 -5.52 14.65 -17.07
N THR A 109 -5.74 13.50 -16.44
CA THR A 109 -6.77 12.53 -16.80
C THR A 109 -7.56 12.11 -15.55
N ILE A 110 -8.28 13.06 -14.95
CA ILE A 110 -9.20 12.86 -13.82
C ILE A 110 -10.64 12.89 -14.34
N ASN A 111 -11.38 11.80 -14.16
CA ASN A 111 -12.67 11.62 -14.82
C ASN A 111 -13.80 11.11 -13.89
N ASN A 112 -15.02 11.55 -14.21
CA ASN A 112 -16.29 11.03 -13.72
C ASN A 112 -16.56 11.17 -12.21
N PHE A 113 -15.79 11.97 -11.47
CA PHE A 113 -16.05 12.20 -10.05
C PHE A 113 -17.38 12.92 -9.79
N GLU A 114 -17.92 13.68 -10.74
CA GLU A 114 -19.25 14.28 -10.63
C GLU A 114 -20.35 13.23 -10.40
N ALA A 115 -20.15 11.99 -10.89
CA ALA A 115 -21.08 10.90 -10.66
C ALA A 115 -21.11 10.41 -9.20
N SER A 116 -20.16 10.83 -8.36
CA SER A 116 -20.22 10.63 -6.91
C SER A 116 -21.26 11.53 -6.24
N GLY A 117 -21.62 12.65 -6.87
CA GLY A 117 -22.52 13.67 -6.32
C GLY A 117 -21.92 14.52 -5.20
N VAL A 118 -20.65 14.31 -4.81
CA VAL A 118 -20.02 15.01 -3.66
C VAL A 118 -18.78 15.83 -4.03
N ILE A 119 -18.15 15.56 -5.18
CA ILE A 119 -16.97 16.31 -5.66
C ILE A 119 -16.88 16.24 -7.19
N SER A 120 -16.42 17.32 -7.83
CA SER A 120 -16.17 17.38 -9.29
C SER A 120 -14.73 16.97 -9.66
N ASN A 121 -14.48 16.68 -10.94
CA ASN A 121 -13.13 16.38 -11.43
C ASN A 121 -12.17 17.55 -11.20
N GLU A 122 -12.64 18.79 -11.35
CA GLU A 122 -11.81 19.98 -11.14
C GLU A 122 -11.46 20.17 -9.66
N GLU A 123 -12.39 19.88 -8.74
CA GLU A 123 -12.10 19.91 -7.30
C GLU A 123 -11.12 18.81 -6.90
N VAL A 124 -11.23 17.60 -7.46
CA VAL A 124 -10.23 16.53 -7.24
C VAL A 124 -8.86 16.95 -7.77
N LYS A 125 -8.80 17.50 -8.99
CA LYS A 125 -7.55 18.02 -9.58
C LYS A 125 -6.92 19.11 -8.72
N ALA A 126 -7.71 20.09 -8.30
CA ALA A 126 -7.25 21.18 -7.43
C ALA A 126 -6.78 20.66 -6.07
N TYR A 127 -7.49 19.68 -5.51
CA TYR A 127 -7.08 19.00 -4.28
C TYR A 127 -5.70 18.36 -4.45
N LEU A 128 -5.53 17.45 -5.42
CA LEU A 128 -4.28 16.72 -5.63
C LEU A 128 -3.09 17.66 -5.91
N ARG A 129 -3.27 18.71 -6.71
CA ARG A 129 -2.24 19.73 -6.97
C ARG A 129 -1.78 20.46 -5.72
N ARG A 130 -2.71 20.75 -4.81
CA ARG A 130 -2.42 21.50 -3.58
C ARG A 130 -1.81 20.59 -2.53
N THR A 131 -2.24 19.34 -2.49
CA THR A 131 -1.89 18.43 -1.40
C THR A 131 -0.73 17.52 -1.72
N LEU A 132 -0.45 17.13 -2.96
CA LEU A 132 0.59 16.14 -3.23
C LEU A 132 1.75 16.72 -4.04
N PRO A 133 2.99 16.25 -3.81
CA PRO A 133 4.09 16.48 -4.76
C PRO A 133 3.68 15.99 -6.16
N HIS A 134 3.99 16.77 -7.19
CA HIS A 134 3.56 16.48 -8.55
C HIS A 134 4.09 15.11 -9.02
N GLU A 135 5.35 14.81 -8.70
CA GLU A 135 6.02 13.54 -8.99
C GLU A 135 5.32 12.29 -8.42
N HIS A 136 4.44 12.42 -7.42
CA HIS A 136 3.70 11.28 -6.87
C HIS A 136 2.61 10.76 -7.81
N LEU A 137 2.24 11.56 -8.81
CA LEU A 137 1.31 11.18 -9.88
C LEU A 137 2.05 10.75 -11.16
N ASP A 138 3.39 10.63 -11.12
CA ASP A 138 4.17 10.07 -12.23
C ASP A 138 3.86 8.58 -12.45
N ASN A 139 3.97 8.16 -13.71
CA ASN A 139 3.69 6.80 -14.16
C ASN A 139 2.26 6.34 -13.79
N CYS A 140 1.35 7.28 -13.64
CA CYS A 140 -0.07 7.07 -13.42
C CYS A 140 -0.79 7.59 -14.66
N ARG A 141 -1.66 6.76 -15.25
CA ARG A 141 -2.32 7.03 -16.52
C ARG A 141 -3.63 7.77 -16.34
N GLU A 142 -4.45 7.36 -15.38
CA GLU A 142 -5.79 7.90 -15.17
C GLU A 142 -6.23 7.71 -13.72
N ILE A 143 -6.98 8.67 -13.20
CA ILE A 143 -7.78 8.55 -11.99
C ILE A 143 -9.24 8.68 -12.39
N ARG A 144 -10.08 7.70 -12.06
CA ARG A 144 -11.51 7.80 -12.37
C ARG A 144 -12.42 7.26 -11.28
N TYR A 145 -13.58 7.91 -11.14
CA TYR A 145 -14.65 7.39 -10.32
C TYR A 145 -15.53 6.41 -11.11
N VAL A 146 -15.85 5.24 -10.53
CA VAL A 146 -16.59 4.16 -11.21
C VAL A 146 -17.83 3.74 -10.40
N PRO A 147 -18.99 4.38 -10.61
CA PRO A 147 -20.18 4.10 -9.79
C PRO A 147 -20.70 2.66 -9.92
N LEU A 148 -20.51 2.03 -11.09
CA LEU A 148 -20.99 0.66 -11.34
C LEU A 148 -20.22 -0.41 -10.57
N ALA A 149 -18.96 -0.14 -10.19
CA ALA A 149 -18.16 -1.09 -9.42
C ALA A 149 -18.69 -1.25 -7.99
N ALA A 150 -19.30 -0.20 -7.42
CA ALA A 150 -19.84 -0.23 -6.07
C ALA A 150 -20.86 -1.35 -5.84
N ALA A 151 -21.70 -1.65 -6.85
CA ALA A 151 -22.70 -2.70 -6.74
C ALA A 151 -22.09 -4.10 -6.50
N ALA A 152 -20.84 -4.32 -6.93
CA ALA A 152 -20.13 -5.60 -6.76
C ALA A 152 -19.33 -5.68 -5.45
N HIS A 153 -19.01 -4.54 -4.83
CA HIS A 153 -18.09 -4.44 -3.70
C HIS A 153 -18.78 -4.06 -2.37
N GLY A 154 -20.11 -4.07 -2.36
CA GLY A 154 -20.92 -3.83 -1.16
C GLY A 154 -21.20 -2.34 -0.93
N THR A 155 -21.46 -1.98 0.32
CA THR A 155 -21.83 -0.61 0.65
C THR A 155 -20.62 0.29 0.84
N ALA A 156 -19.45 -0.20 1.23
CA ALA A 156 -18.31 0.68 1.54
C ALA A 156 -17.81 1.48 0.33
N ILE A 157 -17.20 2.64 0.61
CA ILE A 157 -16.30 3.27 -0.35
C ILE A 157 -15.02 2.46 -0.44
N SER A 158 -14.51 2.29 -1.65
CA SER A 158 -13.32 1.51 -1.94
C SER A 158 -12.60 2.07 -3.16
N GLY A 159 -11.33 1.71 -3.29
CA GLY A 159 -10.53 2.05 -4.45
C GLY A 159 -9.82 0.83 -5.02
N SER A 160 -9.07 1.07 -6.09
CA SER A 160 -8.06 0.13 -6.57
C SER A 160 -7.05 0.83 -7.45
N PHE A 161 -5.77 0.62 -7.18
CA PHE A 161 -4.69 0.85 -8.12
C PHE A 161 -4.40 -0.42 -8.92
N ILE A 162 -4.41 -0.33 -10.26
CA ILE A 162 -4.10 -1.45 -11.15
C ILE A 162 -2.71 -1.25 -11.76
N PRO A 163 -1.65 -1.94 -11.26
CA PRO A 163 -0.28 -1.60 -11.64
C PRO A 163 0.07 -1.84 -13.12
N VAL A 164 -0.62 -2.79 -13.76
CA VAL A 164 -0.41 -3.11 -15.18
C VAL A 164 -0.87 -1.97 -16.08
N TYR A 165 -2.00 -1.35 -15.75
CA TYR A 165 -2.59 -0.26 -16.55
C TYR A 165 -2.22 1.12 -16.03
N ARG A 166 -1.67 1.20 -14.81
CA ARG A 166 -1.37 2.44 -14.09
C ARG A 166 -2.62 3.30 -13.89
N GLU A 167 -3.74 2.66 -13.58
CA GLU A 167 -5.03 3.32 -13.40
C GLU A 167 -5.44 3.26 -11.92
N ILE A 168 -6.00 4.36 -11.42
CA ILE A 168 -6.61 4.47 -10.10
C ILE A 168 -8.11 4.57 -10.26
N PHE A 169 -8.80 3.74 -9.48
CA PHE A 169 -10.24 3.67 -9.40
C PHE A 169 -10.69 4.07 -8.02
N VAL A 170 -11.74 4.89 -7.95
CA VAL A 170 -12.50 5.11 -6.71
C VAL A 170 -13.95 4.78 -6.99
N TYR A 171 -14.62 4.10 -6.08
CA TYR A 171 -16.02 3.73 -6.24
C TYR A 171 -16.69 3.64 -4.89
N SER A 172 -17.96 4.05 -4.82
CA SER A 172 -18.75 3.90 -3.61
C SER A 172 -20.22 3.71 -3.94
N HIS A 173 -20.94 3.09 -3.00
CA HIS A 173 -22.37 3.10 -3.06
C HIS A 173 -22.89 4.48 -2.62
N PRO A 174 -23.83 5.12 -3.34
CA PRO A 174 -24.30 6.48 -3.00
C PRO A 174 -24.79 6.63 -1.55
N ALA A 175 -25.39 5.56 -1.00
CA ALA A 175 -25.88 5.52 0.38
C ALA A 175 -24.78 5.52 1.46
N SER A 176 -23.51 5.39 1.08
CA SER A 176 -22.39 5.18 2.01
C SER A 176 -21.34 6.26 1.96
N LEU A 177 -21.53 7.27 1.10
CA LEU A 177 -20.73 8.48 1.13
C LEU A 177 -21.16 9.30 2.34
N ASN A 178 -20.35 9.30 3.40
CA ASN A 178 -20.59 10.19 4.55
C ASN A 178 -20.06 11.60 4.30
N GLY A 179 -19.38 11.82 3.16
CA GLY A 179 -18.90 13.13 2.72
C GLY A 179 -17.78 13.00 1.70
N VAL A 180 -17.24 14.16 1.33
CA VAL A 180 -16.07 14.27 0.44
C VAL A 180 -14.80 13.68 1.07
N ASP A 181 -14.71 13.70 2.40
CA ASP A 181 -13.52 13.23 3.12
C ASP A 181 -13.24 11.74 2.90
N ASP A 182 -14.23 10.87 3.03
CA ASP A 182 -14.08 9.42 2.83
C ASP A 182 -13.59 9.09 1.41
N LEU A 183 -14.05 9.86 0.43
CA LEU A 183 -13.66 9.73 -0.98
C LEU A 183 -12.23 10.20 -1.21
N LEU A 184 -11.85 11.32 -0.61
CA LEU A 184 -10.48 11.82 -0.68
C LEU A 184 -9.51 10.93 0.12
N ASP A 185 -9.92 10.29 1.22
CA ASP A 185 -9.10 9.33 1.99
C ASP A 185 -8.77 8.13 1.11
N THR A 186 -9.80 7.56 0.48
CA THR A 186 -9.67 6.44 -0.45
C THR A 186 -8.80 6.82 -1.64
N LEU A 187 -9.02 7.99 -2.24
CA LEU A 187 -8.21 8.46 -3.36
C LEU A 187 -6.72 8.59 -2.99
N VAL A 188 -6.41 9.21 -1.86
CA VAL A 188 -5.01 9.39 -1.41
C VAL A 188 -4.37 8.04 -1.08
N HIS A 189 -5.13 7.10 -0.50
CA HIS A 189 -4.68 5.72 -0.30
C HIS A 189 -4.25 5.09 -1.64
N GLU A 190 -5.09 5.16 -2.68
CA GLU A 190 -4.74 4.57 -3.99
C GLU A 190 -3.56 5.27 -4.67
N VAL A 191 -3.37 6.58 -4.46
CA VAL A 191 -2.16 7.27 -4.88
C VAL A 191 -0.93 6.72 -4.13
N GLY A 192 -1.06 6.40 -2.85
CA GLY A 192 -0.02 5.73 -2.06
C GLY A 192 0.43 4.40 -2.69
N HIS A 193 -0.49 3.59 -3.21
CA HIS A 193 -0.15 2.39 -3.97
C HIS A 193 0.65 2.70 -5.25
N ASN A 194 0.29 3.74 -6.00
CA ASN A 194 1.08 4.16 -7.19
C ASN A 194 2.50 4.60 -6.80
N VAL A 195 2.63 5.40 -5.74
CA VAL A 195 3.92 5.87 -5.21
C VAL A 195 4.78 4.69 -4.78
N HIS A 196 4.23 3.76 -3.98
CA HIS A 196 4.98 2.58 -3.55
C HIS A 196 5.43 1.72 -4.72
N TYR A 197 4.58 1.55 -5.73
CA TYR A 197 4.92 0.81 -6.92
C TYR A 197 6.10 1.46 -7.68
N ASN A 198 6.13 2.79 -7.77
CA ASN A 198 7.24 3.53 -8.37
C ASN A 198 8.53 3.38 -7.54
N ILE A 199 8.46 3.53 -6.21
CA ILE A 199 9.60 3.31 -5.30
C ILE A 199 10.18 1.91 -5.51
N ARG A 200 9.34 0.87 -5.48
CA ARG A 200 9.82 -0.52 -5.66
C ARG A 200 10.52 -0.74 -7.01
N ARG A 201 10.09 -0.03 -8.06
CA ARG A 201 10.69 -0.12 -9.39
C ARG A 201 12.01 0.65 -9.48
N ASP A 202 12.04 1.85 -8.91
CA ASP A 202 13.09 2.84 -9.18
C ASP A 202 14.11 2.98 -8.04
N ASN A 203 13.77 2.58 -6.82
CA ASN A 203 14.59 2.69 -5.62
C ASN A 203 14.38 1.49 -4.68
N PHE A 204 15.07 0.39 -4.98
CA PHE A 204 14.95 -0.87 -4.24
C PHE A 204 15.33 -0.74 -2.75
N ASP A 205 16.33 0.07 -2.42
CA ASP A 205 16.78 0.26 -1.04
C ASP A 205 15.71 0.91 -0.16
N LEU A 206 14.90 1.82 -0.71
CA LEU A 206 13.74 2.38 -0.02
C LEU A 206 12.63 1.34 0.20
N ASP A 207 12.36 0.44 -0.76
CA ASP A 207 11.39 -0.65 -0.54
C ASP A 207 11.88 -1.65 0.52
N VAL A 208 13.19 -1.90 0.60
CA VAL A 208 13.79 -2.72 1.67
C VAL A 208 13.62 -2.03 3.02
N THR A 209 13.92 -0.73 3.10
CA THR A 209 13.74 0.08 4.32
C THR A 209 12.29 0.06 4.79
N TRP A 210 11.34 0.28 3.87
CA TRP A 210 9.92 0.19 4.17
C TRP A 210 9.51 -1.20 4.66
N SER A 211 10.04 -2.26 4.05
CA SER A 211 9.77 -3.64 4.47
C SER A 211 10.24 -3.91 5.91
N ALA A 212 11.37 -3.32 6.32
CA ALA A 212 11.85 -3.42 7.69
C ALA A 212 10.93 -2.66 8.68
N LEU A 213 10.49 -1.44 8.31
CA LEU A 213 9.53 -0.66 9.12
C LEU A 213 8.18 -1.38 9.29
N HIS A 214 7.68 -2.01 8.22
CA HIS A 214 6.49 -2.84 8.28
C HIS A 214 6.63 -3.99 9.28
N GLN A 215 7.75 -4.73 9.25
CA GLN A 215 8.00 -5.83 10.20
C GLN A 215 8.14 -5.33 11.64
N ALA A 216 8.83 -4.21 11.85
CA ALA A 216 8.95 -3.58 13.17
C ALA A 216 7.59 -3.13 13.74
N SER A 217 6.63 -2.81 12.87
CA SER A 217 5.28 -2.39 13.26
C SER A 217 4.47 -3.54 13.87
N PHE A 218 4.66 -4.79 13.42
CA PHE A 218 4.03 -5.95 14.08
C PHE A 218 4.53 -6.16 15.50
N LYS A 219 5.84 -6.00 15.71
CA LYS A 219 6.43 -6.07 17.05
C LYS A 219 5.86 -4.97 17.94
N SER A 220 5.84 -3.72 17.44
CA SER A 220 5.28 -2.58 18.18
C SER A 220 3.80 -2.80 18.53
N ALA A 221 3.02 -3.36 17.59
CA ALA A 221 1.60 -3.58 17.78
C ALA A 221 1.34 -4.65 18.84
N GLN A 222 2.18 -5.68 18.92
CA GLN A 222 2.12 -6.69 19.97
C GLN A 222 2.50 -6.13 21.35
N GLU A 223 3.51 -5.25 21.42
CA GLU A 223 4.04 -4.72 22.68
C GLU A 223 3.20 -3.58 23.26
N THR A 224 2.64 -2.72 22.42
CA THR A 224 2.02 -1.45 22.83
C THR A 224 0.61 -1.24 22.29
N GLY A 225 0.15 -2.07 21.35
CA GLY A 225 -1.06 -1.82 20.57
C GLY A 225 -0.90 -0.73 19.50
N LEU A 226 0.29 -0.12 19.37
CA LEU A 226 0.63 0.90 18.37
C LEU A 226 1.56 0.34 17.30
N GLY A 227 1.64 0.97 16.12
CA GLY A 227 2.58 0.58 15.05
C GLY A 227 1.97 0.62 13.66
N PHE A 228 0.67 0.41 13.55
CA PHE A 228 -0.11 0.54 12.31
C PHE A 228 -1.20 1.57 12.49
N VAL A 229 -1.39 2.45 11.51
CA VAL A 229 -2.41 3.52 11.57
C VAL A 229 -3.85 2.98 11.47
N SER A 230 -4.03 1.77 10.97
CA SER A 230 -5.33 1.10 10.89
C SER A 230 -5.15 -0.43 11.00
N THR A 231 -6.27 -1.15 11.17
CA THR A 231 -6.27 -2.61 11.08
C THR A 231 -6.01 -3.09 9.65
N TYR A 232 -6.42 -2.32 8.65
CA TYR A 232 -6.21 -2.64 7.23
C TYR A 232 -4.73 -2.60 6.84
N ALA A 233 -3.98 -1.66 7.42
CA ALA A 233 -2.52 -1.58 7.26
C ALA A 233 -1.78 -2.86 7.72
N GLN A 234 -2.39 -3.73 8.52
CA GLN A 234 -1.80 -5.00 8.95
C GLN A 234 -1.89 -6.10 7.88
N THR A 235 -2.68 -5.90 6.82
CA THR A 235 -2.92 -6.93 5.80
C THR A 235 -1.63 -7.34 5.08
N ASN A 236 -0.82 -6.38 4.65
CA ASN A 236 0.50 -6.60 4.06
C ASN A 236 1.27 -5.26 3.96
N LYS A 237 2.54 -5.31 3.54
CA LYS A 237 3.37 -4.09 3.43
C LYS A 237 2.90 -3.06 2.39
N PHE A 238 2.10 -3.46 1.41
CA PHE A 238 1.57 -2.56 0.39
C PHE A 238 0.40 -1.76 0.96
N GLU A 239 -0.55 -2.43 1.62
CA GLU A 239 -1.64 -1.73 2.33
C GLU A 239 -1.11 -0.86 3.45
N ASP A 240 -0.10 -1.33 4.18
CA ASP A 240 0.58 -0.53 5.19
C ASP A 240 1.15 0.77 4.60
N PHE A 241 1.78 0.69 3.43
CA PHE A 241 2.35 1.87 2.77
C PHE A 241 1.24 2.85 2.40
N ALA A 242 0.19 2.36 1.74
CA ALA A 242 -0.91 3.19 1.26
C ALA A 242 -1.68 3.86 2.41
N GLU A 243 -1.99 3.11 3.47
CA GLU A 243 -2.61 3.63 4.68
C GLU A 243 -1.73 4.66 5.39
N THR A 244 -0.43 4.37 5.52
CA THR A 244 0.54 5.30 6.11
C THR A 244 0.68 6.57 5.28
N TYR A 245 0.72 6.44 3.95
CA TYR A 245 0.80 7.57 3.02
C TYR A 245 -0.43 8.48 3.15
N MET A 246 -1.63 7.90 3.17
CA MET A 246 -2.87 8.62 3.41
C MET A 246 -2.87 9.31 4.77
N ALA A 247 -2.47 8.60 5.83
CA ALA A 247 -2.37 9.18 7.16
C ALA A 247 -1.32 10.31 7.22
N TYR A 248 -0.20 10.22 6.50
CA TYR A 248 0.79 11.29 6.45
C TYR A 248 0.23 12.58 5.83
N VAL A 249 -0.49 12.45 4.72
CA VAL A 249 -1.07 13.60 4.00
C VAL A 249 -2.25 14.22 4.75
N ARG A 250 -3.11 13.40 5.36
CA ARG A 250 -4.41 13.83 5.88
C ARG A 250 -4.53 13.85 7.39
N TYR A 251 -3.75 13.03 8.09
CA TYR A 251 -3.81 12.84 9.54
C TYR A 251 -2.41 12.75 10.17
N PRO A 252 -1.48 13.69 9.88
CA PRO A 252 -0.06 13.55 10.23
C PRO A 252 0.18 13.34 11.73
N ASP A 253 -0.63 13.96 12.59
CA ASP A 253 -0.53 13.79 14.05
C ASP A 253 -0.93 12.39 14.53
N VAL A 254 -1.90 11.77 13.87
CA VAL A 254 -2.28 10.38 14.13
C VAL A 254 -1.10 9.47 13.77
N LEU A 255 -0.50 9.67 12.60
CA LEU A 255 0.65 8.88 12.19
C LEU A 255 1.85 9.07 13.14
N LYS A 256 2.18 10.32 13.53
CA LYS A 256 3.22 10.60 14.54
C LYS A 256 3.00 9.83 15.84
N THR A 257 1.74 9.74 16.29
CA THR A 257 1.36 9.06 17.53
C THR A 257 1.48 7.54 17.39
N TYR A 258 1.02 6.98 16.27
CA TYR A 258 0.99 5.53 16.06
C TYR A 258 2.35 4.95 15.70
N ASN A 259 3.16 5.66 14.91
CA ASN A 259 4.47 5.20 14.46
C ASN A 259 5.35 6.37 13.99
N PHE A 260 6.18 6.90 14.88
CA PHE A 260 7.07 8.03 14.59
C PHE A 260 8.14 7.70 13.54
N ASP A 261 8.60 6.44 13.46
CA ASP A 261 9.62 6.04 12.47
C ASP A 261 9.03 6.06 11.06
N LYS A 262 7.80 5.55 10.88
CA LYS A 262 7.08 5.65 9.61
C LYS A 262 6.74 7.08 9.25
N TYR A 263 6.36 7.90 10.23
CA TYR A 263 6.17 9.33 10.02
C TYR A 263 7.44 9.98 9.46
N SER A 264 8.59 9.70 10.08
CA SER A 264 9.89 10.25 9.66
C SER A 264 10.28 9.76 8.27
N PHE A 265 10.09 8.46 7.98
CA PHE A 265 10.30 7.90 6.65
C PHE A 265 9.46 8.60 5.58
N MET A 266 8.16 8.80 5.84
CA MET A 266 7.30 9.53 4.89
C MET A 266 7.82 10.95 4.68
N LYS A 267 8.11 11.69 5.75
CA LYS A 267 8.63 13.06 5.65
C LYS A 267 9.92 13.12 4.84
N ASP A 268 10.93 12.36 5.24
CA ASP A 268 12.30 12.54 4.76
C ASP A 268 12.52 11.84 3.40
N GLU A 269 11.99 10.64 3.21
CA GLU A 269 12.29 9.80 2.04
C GLU A 269 11.22 9.85 0.96
N VAL A 270 9.94 10.02 1.33
CA VAL A 270 8.82 10.01 0.38
C VAL A 270 8.45 11.44 -0.03
N PHE A 271 8.36 12.36 0.93
CA PHE A 271 7.92 13.74 0.71
C PHE A 271 9.07 14.77 0.71
N ASN A 272 10.33 14.33 0.72
CA ASN A 272 11.52 15.16 0.60
C ASN A 272 11.54 16.37 1.57
N GLY A 273 11.18 16.11 2.82
CA GLY A 273 11.09 17.09 3.91
C GLY A 273 9.80 17.92 3.95
N PHE A 274 8.88 17.76 3.00
CA PHE A 274 7.60 18.45 3.02
C PHE A 274 6.69 17.90 4.13
N GLU A 275 6.22 18.78 5.02
CA GLU A 275 5.39 18.41 6.16
C GLU A 275 3.98 19.01 6.06
N TYR A 276 2.97 18.19 6.33
CA TYR A 276 1.58 18.63 6.44
C TYR A 276 1.29 19.18 7.82
N ALA A 277 0.70 20.36 7.87
CA ALA A 277 0.16 20.91 9.11
C ALA A 277 -1.14 20.18 9.49
N PRO A 278 -1.44 20.03 10.79
CA PRO A 278 -2.72 19.52 11.26
C PRO A 278 -3.89 20.44 10.95
#